data_AF-A0A7W1CU24-F1
#
_entry.id   AF-A0A7W1CU24-F1
#
_cell.length_a   1.000
_cell.length_b   1.000
_cell.length_c   1.000
_cell.angle_alpha   90.00
_cell.angle_beta   90.00
_cell.angle_gamma   90.00
#
_symmetry.space_group_name_H-M   'P 1'
#
loop_
_entity.id
_entity.type
_entity.pdbx_description
1 polymer ?
#
loop_
_entity_poly.entity_id
_entity_poly.type
_entity_poly.pdbx_seq_one_letter_code
_entity_poly.pdbx_strand_id
1 'polypeptide(L)'
;VSGTLLLVVTSLLNFSVFLRQLRAGREQLETTRRLLENARQGPEIQLVQRAMTETSDHLKVLVERSYLRPYFYENKAWAPGEQATGDEVKAMAELLLNNLASAIIHSAAFPQYPIRGVEQNIRFHLRNSPALRDFLHGEFDRFPLAGLALLWLKNETKAQTEDDLRQLIAAAGADPAEKARRERLLEHLRLAGKPEALELARYSYDRAQTVSLAKCGQPAKG
;
A
#
# COMPACT_ATOMS: atom_id res chain seq x y z
N VAL A 1 26.42 -61.21 -31.64
CA VAL A 1 25.84 -61.25 -30.26
C VAL A 1 26.49 -60.24 -29.32
N SER A 2 27.80 -59.95 -29.42
CA SER A 2 28.49 -59.01 -28.52
C SER A 2 28.12 -57.51 -28.66
N GLY A 3 27.68 -57.05 -29.85
CA GLY A 3 27.29 -55.64 -30.05
C GLY A 3 25.99 -55.23 -29.36
N THR A 4 25.02 -56.15 -29.25
CA THR A 4 23.72 -55.90 -28.62
C THR A 4 23.85 -55.81 -27.10
N LEU A 5 24.73 -56.61 -26.50
CA LEU A 5 24.97 -56.60 -25.05
C LEU A 5 25.61 -55.28 -24.59
N LEU A 6 26.53 -54.73 -25.37
CA LEU A 6 27.18 -53.44 -25.09
C LEU A 6 26.17 -52.28 -25.11
N LEU A 7 25.22 -52.31 -26.06
CA LEU A 7 24.13 -51.33 -26.18
C LEU A 7 23.16 -51.39 -24.99
N VAL A 8 22.83 -52.59 -24.51
CA VAL A 8 21.96 -52.76 -23.33
C VAL A 8 22.65 -52.25 -22.06
N VAL A 9 23.94 -52.55 -21.86
CA VAL A 9 24.71 -52.10 -20.70
C VAL A 9 24.89 -50.58 -20.69
N THR A 10 25.20 -49.97 -21.84
CA THR A 10 25.30 -48.50 -21.96
C THR A 10 23.95 -47.81 -21.76
N SER A 11 22.86 -48.40 -22.24
CA SER A 11 21.50 -47.88 -22.01
C SER A 11 21.09 -47.95 -20.53
N LEU A 12 21.41 -49.04 -19.83
CA LEU A 12 21.16 -49.19 -18.39
C LEU A 12 22.01 -48.22 -17.55
N LEU A 13 23.27 -48.00 -17.93
CA LEU A 13 24.13 -47.01 -17.28
C LEU A 13 23.58 -45.58 -17.47
N ASN A 14 23.18 -45.21 -18.68
CA ASN A 14 22.53 -43.91 -18.94
C ASN A 14 21.23 -43.75 -18.15
N PHE A 15 20.42 -44.80 -18.05
CA PHE A 15 19.21 -44.79 -17.24
C PHE A 15 19.50 -44.61 -15.74
N SER A 16 20.55 -45.25 -15.22
CA SER A 16 20.97 -45.09 -13.82
C SER A 16 21.44 -43.67 -13.48
N VAL A 17 22.15 -43.02 -14.42
CA VAL A 17 22.57 -41.61 -14.29
C VAL A 17 21.35 -40.69 -14.34
N PHE A 18 20.41 -40.95 -15.25
CA PHE A 18 19.14 -40.22 -15.35
C PHE A 18 18.31 -40.33 -14.06
N LEU A 19 18.22 -41.52 -13.45
CA LEU A 19 17.53 -41.71 -12.17
C LEU A 19 18.22 -40.96 -11.01
N ARG A 20 19.55 -40.89 -10.99
CA ARG A 20 20.28 -40.08 -10.00
C ARG A 20 20.02 -38.58 -10.19
N GLN A 21 20.01 -38.11 -11.44
CA GLN A 21 19.67 -36.72 -11.75
C GLN A 21 18.22 -36.37 -11.37
N LEU A 22 17.26 -37.28 -11.58
CA LEU A 22 15.87 -37.09 -11.15
C LEU A 22 15.74 -37.03 -9.62
N ARG A 23 16.48 -37.85 -8.86
CA ARG A 23 16.48 -37.78 -7.40
C ARG A 23 17.09 -36.47 -6.89
N ALA A 24 18.23 -36.05 -7.45
CA ALA A 24 18.85 -34.78 -7.12
C ALA A 24 17.93 -33.58 -7.46
N GLY A 25 17.25 -33.64 -8.61
CA GLY A 25 16.26 -32.63 -8.99
C GLY A 25 15.05 -32.60 -8.05
N ARG A 26 14.59 -33.75 -7.56
CA ARG A 26 13.50 -33.84 -6.57
C ARG A 26 13.91 -33.25 -5.21
N GLU A 27 15.13 -33.52 -4.75
CA GLU A 27 15.66 -32.93 -3.51
C GLU A 27 15.85 -31.41 -3.63
N GLN A 28 16.30 -30.91 -4.79
CA GLN A 28 16.36 -29.48 -5.07
C GLN A 28 14.96 -28.84 -5.07
N LEU A 29 13.94 -29.51 -5.63
CA LEU A 29 12.57 -29.01 -5.61
C LEU A 29 11.98 -29.00 -4.18
N GLU A 30 12.26 -30.01 -3.37
CA GLU A 30 11.82 -30.03 -1.96
C GLU A 30 12.52 -28.96 -1.12
N THR A 31 13.81 -28.71 -1.37
CA THR A 31 14.57 -27.65 -0.70
C THR A 31 14.04 -26.28 -1.10
N THR A 32 13.79 -26.07 -2.40
CA THR A 32 13.20 -24.83 -2.93
C THR A 32 11.79 -24.62 -2.39
N ARG A 33 10.99 -25.68 -2.28
CA ARG A 33 9.66 -25.64 -1.66
C ARG A 33 9.72 -25.24 -0.19
N ARG A 34 10.62 -25.83 0.60
CA ARG A 34 10.81 -25.45 2.02
C ARG A 34 11.29 -24.01 2.17
N LEU A 35 12.18 -23.55 1.29
CA LEU A 35 12.60 -22.15 1.25
C LEU A 35 11.43 -21.22 0.89
N LEU A 36 10.55 -21.62 -0.05
CA LEU A 36 9.32 -20.91 -0.38
C LEU A 36 8.29 -20.90 0.76
N GLU A 37 8.10 -22.03 1.46
CA GLU A 37 7.21 -22.13 2.62
C GLU A 37 7.73 -21.28 3.78
N ASN A 38 9.04 -21.28 4.04
CA ASN A 38 9.68 -20.42 5.04
C ASN A 38 9.61 -18.93 4.64
N ALA A 39 9.84 -18.61 3.36
CA ALA A 39 9.68 -17.25 2.86
C ALA A 39 8.23 -16.77 3.02
N ARG A 40 7.25 -17.66 2.78
CA ARG A 40 5.80 -17.38 2.93
C ARG A 40 5.39 -17.13 4.38
N GLN A 41 6.15 -17.62 5.35
CA GLN A 41 5.93 -17.39 6.78
C GLN A 41 6.69 -16.17 7.31
N GLY A 42 7.52 -15.52 6.50
CA GLY A 42 8.21 -14.29 6.89
C GLY A 42 7.21 -13.17 7.22
N PRO A 43 7.53 -12.31 8.22
CA PRO A 43 6.65 -11.21 8.62
C PRO A 43 6.34 -10.26 7.44
N GLU A 44 7.27 -10.12 6.50
CA GLU A 44 7.10 -9.30 5.29
C GLU A 44 6.06 -9.88 4.33
N ILE A 45 6.01 -11.21 4.13
CA ILE A 45 4.97 -11.83 3.28
C ILE A 45 3.60 -11.79 3.97
N GLN A 46 3.53 -11.90 5.30
CA GLN A 46 2.26 -11.73 6.02
C GLN A 46 1.73 -10.30 5.91
N LEU A 47 2.61 -9.30 5.92
CA LEU A 47 2.23 -7.90 5.71
C LEU A 47 1.80 -7.62 4.26
N VAL A 48 2.47 -8.20 3.27
CA VAL A 48 2.04 -8.15 1.87
C VAL A 48 0.71 -8.88 1.67
N GLN A 49 0.53 -10.05 2.28
CA GLN A 49 -0.75 -10.79 2.26
C GLN A 49 -1.86 -9.99 2.93
N ARG A 50 -1.56 -9.29 4.04
CA ARG A 50 -2.52 -8.40 4.69
C ARG A 50 -2.90 -7.23 3.79
N ALA A 51 -1.92 -6.56 3.17
CA ALA A 51 -2.19 -5.50 2.21
C ALA A 51 -3.02 -6.01 1.01
N MET A 52 -2.73 -7.22 0.51
CA MET A 52 -3.52 -7.87 -0.56
C MET A 52 -4.93 -8.24 -0.11
N THR A 53 -5.12 -8.71 1.14
CA THR A 53 -6.43 -9.07 1.70
C THR A 53 -7.27 -7.83 1.95
N GLU A 54 -6.68 -6.77 2.52
CA GLU A 54 -7.32 -5.45 2.70
C GLU A 54 -7.73 -4.83 1.35
N THR A 55 -6.89 -4.99 0.32
CA THR A 55 -7.22 -4.59 -1.07
C THR A 55 -8.33 -5.48 -1.68
N SER A 56 -8.49 -6.72 -1.25
CA SER A 56 -9.55 -7.62 -1.74
C SER A 56 -10.90 -7.37 -1.07
N ASP A 57 -10.92 -6.93 0.19
CA ASP A 57 -12.16 -6.85 0.97
C ASP A 57 -13.10 -5.74 0.49
N HIS A 58 -12.57 -4.57 0.11
CA HIS A 58 -13.42 -3.51 -0.47
C HIS A 58 -13.99 -3.91 -1.83
N LEU A 59 -13.22 -4.65 -2.65
CA LEU A 59 -13.71 -5.20 -3.92
C LEU A 59 -14.86 -6.17 -3.70
N LYS A 60 -14.77 -7.01 -2.66
CA LYS A 60 -15.85 -7.93 -2.27
C LYS A 60 -17.11 -7.16 -1.89
N VAL A 61 -17.01 -6.13 -1.05
CA VAL A 61 -18.18 -5.31 -0.67
C VAL A 61 -18.76 -4.58 -1.90
N LEU A 62 -17.94 -4.13 -2.85
CA LEU A 62 -18.40 -3.52 -4.09
C LEU A 62 -18.99 -4.53 -5.09
N VAL A 63 -18.70 -5.83 -4.95
CA VAL A 63 -19.40 -6.91 -5.66
C VAL A 63 -20.78 -7.15 -5.05
N GLU A 64 -20.86 -7.22 -3.72
CA GLU A 64 -22.11 -7.44 -3.00
C GLU A 64 -23.05 -6.22 -3.05
N ARG A 65 -22.49 -5.00 -3.01
CA ARG A 65 -23.21 -3.71 -3.03
C ARG A 65 -22.85 -2.91 -4.29
N SER A 66 -23.19 -3.46 -5.44
CA SER A 66 -22.84 -2.88 -6.75
C SER A 66 -23.35 -1.44 -6.96
N TYR A 67 -24.45 -1.04 -6.30
CA TYR A 67 -24.99 0.32 -6.34
C TYR A 67 -24.04 1.39 -5.77
N LEU A 68 -23.01 1.00 -5.01
CA LEU A 68 -21.99 1.92 -4.50
C LEU A 68 -20.90 2.23 -5.53
N ARG A 69 -20.70 1.38 -6.55
CA ARG A 69 -19.60 1.53 -7.52
C ARG A 69 -19.55 2.89 -8.21
N PRO A 70 -20.67 3.51 -8.64
CA PRO A 70 -20.60 4.78 -9.37
C PRO A 70 -19.89 5.90 -8.57
N TYR A 71 -20.02 5.90 -7.24
CA TYR A 71 -19.38 6.92 -6.39
C TYR A 71 -17.86 6.75 -6.26
N PHE A 72 -17.32 5.57 -6.60
CA PHE A 72 -15.90 5.23 -6.44
C PHE A 72 -15.15 4.99 -7.76
N TYR A 73 -15.87 4.76 -8.86
CA TYR A 73 -15.30 4.42 -10.16
C TYR A 73 -15.75 5.32 -11.31
N GLU A 74 -16.86 6.06 -11.15
CA GLU A 74 -17.50 6.80 -12.25
C GLU A 74 -17.62 8.30 -11.96
N ASN A 75 -16.86 8.81 -10.99
CA ASN A 75 -16.83 10.21 -10.59
C ASN A 75 -18.21 10.78 -10.20
N LYS A 76 -19.12 9.94 -9.71
CA LYS A 76 -20.45 10.34 -9.26
C LYS A 76 -20.38 10.97 -7.87
N ALA A 77 -20.92 12.17 -7.72
CA ALA A 77 -21.17 12.78 -6.41
C ALA A 77 -22.45 12.20 -5.79
N TRP A 78 -22.45 11.99 -4.48
CA TRP A 78 -23.65 11.55 -3.77
C TRP A 78 -24.63 12.70 -3.57
N ALA A 79 -25.92 12.42 -3.75
CA ALA A 79 -27.01 13.34 -3.45
C ALA A 79 -28.08 12.72 -2.53
N PRO A 80 -28.84 13.53 -1.77
CA PRO A 80 -29.99 13.06 -1.00
C PRO A 80 -31.05 12.39 -1.89
N GLY A 81 -31.62 11.28 -1.42
CA GLY A 81 -32.67 10.53 -2.14
C GLY A 81 -32.16 9.44 -3.10
N GLU A 82 -30.84 9.24 -3.17
CA GLU A 82 -30.24 8.15 -3.93
C GLU A 82 -30.35 6.78 -3.23
N GLN A 83 -30.15 5.70 -3.98
CA GLN A 83 -30.20 4.32 -3.45
C GLN A 83 -29.18 4.08 -2.34
N ALA A 84 -27.98 4.67 -2.45
CA ALA A 84 -26.99 4.63 -1.39
C ALA A 84 -27.26 5.72 -0.37
N THR A 85 -27.17 5.38 0.91
CA THR A 85 -27.16 6.39 1.96
C THR A 85 -25.82 7.13 2.01
N GLY A 86 -25.83 8.38 2.49
CA GLY A 86 -24.60 9.15 2.65
C GLY A 86 -23.60 8.47 3.60
N ASP A 87 -24.11 7.81 4.64
CA ASP A 87 -23.29 7.06 5.60
C ASP A 87 -22.62 5.85 4.96
N GLU A 88 -23.30 5.12 4.07
CA GLU A 88 -22.68 4.02 3.33
C GLU A 88 -21.56 4.49 2.40
N VAL A 89 -21.78 5.62 1.71
CA VAL A 89 -20.74 6.22 0.86
C VAL A 89 -19.57 6.68 1.72
N LYS A 90 -19.81 7.32 2.86
CA LYS A 90 -18.76 7.75 3.79
C LYS A 90 -17.97 6.55 4.35
N ALA A 91 -18.65 5.51 4.81
CA ALA A 91 -18.02 4.31 5.37
C ALA A 91 -17.18 3.56 4.32
N MET A 92 -17.66 3.50 3.08
CA MET A 92 -16.90 2.91 1.98
C MET A 92 -15.68 3.77 1.60
N ALA A 93 -15.82 5.10 1.60
CA ALA A 93 -14.70 6.01 1.36
C ALA A 93 -13.60 5.84 2.41
N GLU A 94 -14.00 5.72 3.69
CA GLU A 94 -13.09 5.43 4.80
C GLU A 94 -12.33 4.12 4.59
N LEU A 95 -13.06 3.03 4.31
CA LEU A 95 -12.46 1.70 4.10
C LEU A 95 -11.44 1.73 2.98
N LEU A 96 -11.81 2.31 1.83
CA LEU A 96 -10.92 2.44 0.69
C LEU A 96 -9.67 3.27 1.03
N LEU A 97 -9.82 4.46 1.61
CA LEU A 97 -8.68 5.31 1.96
C LEU A 97 -7.76 4.65 2.98
N ASN A 98 -8.28 3.93 3.97
CA ASN A 98 -7.47 3.18 4.93
C ASN A 98 -6.62 2.12 4.23
N ASN A 99 -7.20 1.39 3.28
CA ASN A 99 -6.48 0.39 2.50
C ASN A 99 -5.39 1.02 1.62
N LEU A 100 -5.70 2.14 0.96
CA LEU A 100 -4.71 2.87 0.14
C LEU A 100 -3.58 3.45 1.01
N ALA A 101 -3.92 4.02 2.17
CA ALA A 101 -2.95 4.52 3.13
C ALA A 101 -2.03 3.40 3.65
N SER A 102 -2.60 2.24 4.00
CA SER A 102 -1.89 1.04 4.43
C SER A 102 -0.86 0.61 3.38
N ALA A 103 -1.28 0.54 2.10
CA ALA A 103 -0.39 0.17 0.99
C ALA A 103 0.77 1.18 0.78
N ILE A 104 0.50 2.48 0.91
CA ILE A 104 1.54 3.53 0.83
C ILE A 104 2.54 3.38 1.98
N ILE A 105 2.05 3.27 3.23
CA ILE A 105 2.90 3.18 4.42
C ILE A 105 3.76 1.93 4.35
N HIS A 106 3.20 0.80 3.94
CA HIS A 106 3.94 -0.44 3.77
C HIS A 106 5.06 -0.27 2.74
N SER A 107 4.75 0.33 1.59
CA SER A 107 5.74 0.58 0.54
C SER A 107 6.84 1.55 1.00
N ALA A 108 6.51 2.53 1.84
CA ALA A 108 7.48 3.47 2.42
C ALA A 108 8.36 2.81 3.51
N ALA A 109 7.79 1.92 4.33
CA ALA A 109 8.50 1.23 5.40
C ALA A 109 9.40 0.09 4.89
N PHE A 110 9.05 -0.54 3.77
CA PHE A 110 9.76 -1.68 3.19
C PHE A 110 10.17 -1.41 1.73
N PRO A 111 11.11 -0.46 1.48
CA PRO A 111 11.52 -0.07 0.13
C PRO A 111 12.13 -1.22 -0.68
N GLN A 112 12.61 -2.29 -0.03
CA GLN A 112 13.10 -3.51 -0.68
C GLN A 112 11.98 -4.35 -1.34
N TYR A 113 10.70 -4.11 -0.98
CA TYR A 113 9.53 -4.76 -1.56
C TYR A 113 8.52 -3.73 -2.09
N PRO A 114 8.87 -2.95 -3.13
CA PRO A 114 7.99 -1.92 -3.64
C PRO A 114 6.75 -2.56 -4.27
N ILE A 115 5.55 -2.17 -3.83
CA ILE A 115 4.32 -2.58 -4.50
C ILE A 115 4.18 -1.73 -5.78
N ARG A 116 4.74 -2.24 -6.88
CA ARG A 116 4.78 -1.54 -8.18
C ARG A 116 3.35 -1.34 -8.73
N GLY A 117 3.08 -0.15 -9.28
CA GLY A 117 1.79 0.18 -9.91
C GLY A 117 0.69 0.63 -8.95
N VAL A 118 0.92 0.59 -7.63
CA VAL A 118 -0.07 1.04 -6.63
C VAL A 118 -0.38 2.52 -6.77
N GLU A 119 0.61 3.37 -7.08
CA GLU A 119 0.36 4.79 -7.28
C GLU A 119 -0.64 5.08 -8.40
N GLN A 120 -0.57 4.35 -9.51
CA GLN A 120 -1.49 4.58 -10.63
C GLN A 120 -2.91 4.16 -10.27
N ASN A 121 -3.06 3.07 -9.51
CA ASN A 121 -4.35 2.62 -9.01
C ASN A 121 -4.92 3.62 -7.97
N ILE A 122 -4.10 4.07 -7.02
CA ILE A 122 -4.48 5.09 -6.04
C ILE A 122 -4.90 6.38 -6.74
N ARG A 123 -4.12 6.87 -7.71
CA ARG A 123 -4.48 8.05 -8.53
C ARG A 123 -5.82 7.86 -9.20
N PHE A 124 -6.04 6.69 -9.82
CA PHE A 124 -7.30 6.39 -10.47
C PHE A 124 -8.48 6.50 -9.50
N HIS A 125 -8.41 5.86 -8.32
CA HIS A 125 -9.49 5.96 -7.33
C HIS A 125 -9.70 7.37 -6.81
N LEU A 126 -8.62 8.05 -6.37
CA LEU A 126 -8.71 9.40 -5.80
C LEU A 126 -9.21 10.43 -6.83
N ARG A 127 -8.91 10.26 -8.12
CA ARG A 127 -9.31 11.20 -9.16
C ARG A 127 -10.70 10.90 -9.75
N ASN A 128 -11.21 9.69 -9.57
CA ASN A 128 -12.54 9.29 -10.06
C ASN A 128 -13.57 9.08 -8.94
N SER A 129 -13.29 9.58 -7.72
CA SER A 129 -14.23 9.50 -6.61
C SER A 129 -14.26 10.81 -5.82
N PRO A 130 -15.32 11.64 -5.97
CA PRO A 130 -15.56 12.77 -5.09
C PRO A 130 -15.61 12.36 -3.62
N ALA A 131 -16.27 11.23 -3.31
CA ALA A 131 -16.38 10.70 -1.95
C ALA A 131 -15.01 10.46 -1.29
N LEU A 132 -14.04 9.89 -2.00
CA LEU A 132 -12.68 9.72 -1.47
C LEU A 132 -11.96 11.05 -1.27
N ARG A 133 -12.11 12.00 -2.20
CA ARG A 133 -11.47 13.32 -2.06
C ARG A 133 -12.01 14.11 -0.88
N ASP A 134 -13.33 14.12 -0.75
CA ASP A 134 -14.02 14.85 0.31
C ASP A 134 -13.70 14.24 1.67
N PHE A 135 -13.68 12.90 1.76
CA PHE A 135 -13.28 12.22 2.98
C PHE A 135 -11.81 12.50 3.34
N LEU A 136 -10.88 12.38 2.39
CA LEU A 136 -9.46 12.66 2.63
C LEU A 136 -9.23 14.08 3.13
N HIS A 137 -9.98 15.05 2.60
CA HIS A 137 -9.86 16.45 2.99
C HIS A 137 -10.54 16.73 4.35
N GLY A 138 -11.71 16.11 4.61
CA GLY A 138 -12.44 16.28 5.86
C GLY A 138 -11.79 15.60 7.06
N GLU A 139 -11.09 14.49 6.84
CA GLU A 139 -10.56 13.59 7.88
C GLU A 139 -9.04 13.42 7.73
N PHE A 140 -8.34 14.45 7.27
CA PHE A 140 -6.92 14.40 6.91
C PHE A 140 -6.00 14.00 8.08
N ASP A 141 -6.35 14.39 9.30
CA ASP A 141 -5.66 14.06 10.54
C ASP A 141 -5.62 12.54 10.82
N ARG A 142 -6.61 11.78 10.32
CA ARG A 142 -6.63 10.31 10.42
C ARG A 142 -5.53 9.63 9.61
N PHE A 143 -4.88 10.34 8.69
CA PHE A 143 -3.82 9.80 7.82
C PHE A 143 -2.46 10.44 8.13
N PRO A 144 -1.91 10.30 9.36
CA PRO A 144 -0.74 11.05 9.77
C PRO A 144 0.53 10.71 8.97
N LEU A 145 0.63 9.48 8.47
CA LEU A 145 1.78 8.95 7.74
C LEU A 145 1.61 8.99 6.22
N ALA A 146 0.38 8.78 5.73
CA ALA A 146 0.09 8.68 4.30
C ALA A 146 -0.55 9.94 3.72
N GLY A 147 -1.05 10.87 4.54
CA GLY A 147 -1.90 11.98 4.10
C GLY A 147 -1.26 12.84 3.02
N LEU A 148 0.02 13.22 3.18
CA LEU A 148 0.72 14.03 2.18
C LEU A 148 0.86 13.29 0.84
N ALA A 149 1.16 12.00 0.87
CA ALA A 149 1.25 11.16 -0.32
C ALA A 149 -0.12 11.00 -1.00
N LEU A 150 -1.19 10.83 -0.22
CA LEU A 150 -2.56 10.76 -0.73
C LEU A 150 -2.99 12.08 -1.38
N LEU A 151 -2.70 13.24 -0.76
CA LEU A 151 -2.96 14.55 -1.37
C LEU A 151 -2.18 14.74 -2.67
N TRP A 152 -0.91 14.32 -2.69
CA TRP A 152 -0.11 14.37 -3.91
C TRP A 152 -0.71 13.50 -5.03
N LEU A 153 -1.14 12.27 -4.72
CA LEU A 153 -1.75 11.37 -5.70
C LEU A 153 -3.15 11.82 -6.16
N LYS A 154 -3.91 12.48 -5.27
CA LYS A 154 -5.18 13.14 -5.60
C LYS A 154 -4.98 14.19 -6.69
N ASN A 155 -3.93 15.00 -6.59
CA ASN A 155 -3.72 16.18 -7.43
C ASN A 155 -2.82 15.91 -8.64
N GLU A 156 -2.90 16.76 -9.65
CA GLU A 156 -2.05 16.68 -10.85
C GLU A 156 -0.76 17.48 -10.70
N THR A 157 -0.81 18.55 -9.91
CA THR A 157 0.29 19.49 -9.75
C THR A 157 0.66 19.73 -8.29
N LYS A 158 1.91 20.15 -8.10
CA LYS A 158 2.40 20.58 -6.79
C LYS A 158 1.64 21.77 -6.24
N ALA A 159 1.30 22.73 -7.10
CA ALA A 159 0.51 23.89 -6.72
C ALA A 159 -0.85 23.50 -6.10
N GLN A 160 -1.58 22.56 -6.73
CA GLN A 160 -2.85 22.05 -6.18
C GLN A 160 -2.68 21.37 -4.82
N THR A 161 -1.60 20.61 -4.64
CA THR A 161 -1.32 19.95 -3.34
C THR A 161 -0.95 20.96 -2.26
N GLU A 162 -0.21 22.01 -2.62
CA GLU A 162 0.08 23.11 -1.71
C GLU A 162 -1.19 23.89 -1.32
N ASP A 163 -2.10 24.11 -2.26
CA ASP A 163 -3.37 24.79 -2.00
C ASP A 163 -4.27 23.96 -1.08
N ASP A 164 -4.40 22.65 -1.31
CA ASP A 164 -5.08 21.74 -0.39
C ASP A 164 -4.47 21.81 1.02
N LEU A 165 -3.13 21.78 1.14
CA LEU A 165 -2.46 21.88 2.44
C LEU A 165 -2.73 23.22 3.12
N ARG A 166 -2.78 24.34 2.39
CA ARG A 166 -3.13 25.65 2.97
C ARG A 166 -4.55 25.67 3.50
N GLN A 167 -5.49 25.07 2.76
CA GLN A 167 -6.87 24.92 3.22
C GLN A 167 -6.94 24.04 4.48
N LEU A 168 -6.20 22.94 4.52
CA LEU A 168 -6.11 22.08 5.70
C LEU A 168 -5.45 22.79 6.89
N ILE A 169 -4.42 23.60 6.69
CA ILE A 169 -3.80 24.40 7.77
C ILE A 169 -4.82 25.37 8.36
N ALA A 170 -5.60 26.04 7.51
CA ALA A 170 -6.67 26.93 7.96
C ALA A 170 -7.78 26.16 8.71
N ALA A 171 -8.11 24.95 8.26
CA ALA A 171 -9.13 24.10 8.87
C ALA A 171 -8.70 23.41 10.17
N ALA A 172 -7.41 23.42 10.54
CA ALA A 172 -6.92 22.80 11.78
C ALA A 172 -7.47 23.45 13.07
N GLY A 173 -8.11 24.62 12.95
CA GLY A 173 -8.80 25.27 14.05
C GLY A 173 -7.88 25.54 15.25
N ALA A 174 -8.25 25.01 16.41
CA ALA A 174 -7.57 25.22 17.69
C ALA A 174 -6.54 24.12 18.06
N ASP A 175 -6.22 23.17 17.17
CA ASP A 175 -5.16 22.19 17.43
C ASP A 175 -3.81 22.72 16.91
N PRO A 176 -2.95 23.29 17.79
CA PRO A 176 -1.66 23.83 17.39
C PRO A 176 -0.68 22.74 16.94
N ALA A 177 -0.80 21.51 17.46
CA ALA A 177 0.10 20.42 17.12
C ALA A 177 -0.17 19.94 15.68
N GLU A 178 -1.45 19.79 15.33
CA GLU A 178 -1.87 19.41 13.99
C GLU A 178 -1.60 20.53 12.97
N LYS A 179 -1.86 21.79 13.34
CA LYS A 179 -1.49 22.94 12.50
C LYS A 179 0.01 22.95 12.19
N ALA A 180 0.85 22.82 13.22
CA ALA A 180 2.29 22.78 13.05
C ALA A 180 2.74 21.55 12.22
N ARG A 181 2.05 20.41 12.33
CA ARG A 181 2.30 19.24 11.47
C ARG A 181 2.03 19.58 10.01
N ARG A 182 0.87 20.14 9.70
CA ARG A 182 0.47 20.50 8.32
C ARG A 182 1.38 21.57 7.72
N GLU A 183 1.81 22.56 8.49
CA GLU A 183 2.79 23.57 8.06
C GLU A 183 4.15 22.94 7.71
N ARG A 184 4.63 21.98 8.50
CA ARG A 184 5.86 21.23 8.17
C ARG A 184 5.73 20.42 6.89
N LEU A 185 4.57 19.79 6.66
CA LEU A 185 4.30 19.05 5.42
C LEU A 185 4.31 19.99 4.21
N LEU A 186 3.73 21.19 4.34
CA LEU A 186 3.76 22.21 3.30
C LEU A 186 5.19 22.67 2.98
N GLU A 187 6.00 22.92 4.00
CA GLU A 187 7.39 23.33 3.80
C GLU A 187 8.23 22.23 3.15
N HIS A 188 8.04 20.98 3.59
CA HIS A 188 8.69 19.84 2.96
C HIS A 188 8.32 19.71 1.48
N LEU A 189 7.04 19.85 1.14
CA LEU A 189 6.57 19.81 -0.24
C LEU A 189 7.18 20.93 -1.09
N ARG A 190 7.29 22.15 -0.55
CA ARG A 190 7.90 23.30 -1.24
C ARG A 190 9.37 23.07 -1.58
N LEU A 191 10.12 22.50 -0.65
CA LEU A 191 11.54 22.18 -0.85
C LEU A 191 11.75 20.98 -1.79
N ALA A 192 10.77 20.07 -1.90
CA ALA A 192 10.84 18.94 -2.82
C ALA A 192 10.73 19.41 -4.28
N GLY A 193 11.76 19.14 -5.09
CA GLY A 193 11.80 19.52 -6.51
C GLY A 193 10.78 18.74 -7.34
N LYS A 194 10.87 17.41 -7.33
CA LYS A 194 9.93 16.50 -7.99
C LYS A 194 9.45 15.46 -6.97
N PRO A 195 8.39 15.76 -6.20
CA PRO A 195 7.96 14.87 -5.13
C PRO A 195 7.42 13.55 -5.68
N GLU A 196 7.91 12.43 -5.14
CA GLU A 196 7.32 11.10 -5.34
C GLU A 196 6.47 10.72 -4.13
N ALA A 197 5.34 10.04 -4.35
CA ALA A 197 4.39 9.76 -3.27
C ALA A 197 5.02 8.95 -2.14
N LEU A 198 5.88 7.99 -2.49
CA LEU A 198 6.57 7.14 -1.54
C LEU A 198 7.60 7.91 -0.70
N GLU A 199 8.29 8.89 -1.29
CA GLU A 199 9.21 9.78 -0.56
C GLU A 199 8.47 10.65 0.45
N LEU A 200 7.30 11.20 0.06
CA LEU A 200 6.46 12.01 0.94
C LEU A 200 5.93 11.19 2.14
N ALA A 201 5.54 9.94 1.90
CA ALA A 201 5.13 9.02 2.96
C ALA A 201 6.31 8.65 3.88
N ARG A 202 7.49 8.39 3.30
CA ARG A 202 8.70 8.08 4.04
C ARG A 202 9.14 9.24 4.93
N TYR A 203 9.08 10.48 4.45
CA TYR A 203 9.33 11.66 5.27
C TYR A 203 8.45 11.67 6.54
N SER A 204 7.16 11.39 6.37
CA SER A 204 6.19 11.36 7.47
C SER A 204 6.46 10.20 8.44
N TYR A 205 6.84 9.04 7.91
CA TYR A 205 7.23 7.85 8.67
C TYR A 205 8.49 8.08 9.52
N ASP A 206 9.57 8.56 8.92
CA ASP A 206 10.86 8.80 9.59
C ASP A 206 10.72 9.84 10.71
N ARG A 207 9.90 10.87 10.48
CA ARG A 207 9.54 11.87 11.50
C ARG A 207 8.78 11.26 12.67
N ALA A 208 7.79 10.41 12.40
CA ALA A 208 7.02 9.75 13.46
C ALA A 208 7.92 8.85 14.32
N GLN A 209 8.86 8.13 13.71
CA GLN A 209 9.86 7.34 14.44
C GLN A 209 10.76 8.22 15.32
N THR A 210 11.26 9.34 14.78
CA THR A 210 12.13 10.27 15.52
C THR A 210 11.43 10.85 16.74
N VAL A 211 10.15 11.23 16.62
CA VAL A 211 9.33 11.74 17.74
C VAL A 211 9.08 10.63 18.78
N SER A 212 8.83 9.40 18.33
CA SER A 212 8.63 8.25 19.23
C SER A 212 9.89 7.96 20.07
N LEU A 213 11.06 7.95 19.43
CA LEU A 213 12.35 7.74 20.10
C LEU A 213 12.67 8.88 21.09
N ALA A 214 12.37 10.13 20.74
CA ALA A 214 12.56 11.27 21.64
C ALA A 214 11.67 11.19 22.91
N LYS A 215 10.48 10.58 22.82
CA LYS A 215 9.60 10.36 23.97
C LYS A 215 10.08 9.22 24.87
N CYS A 216 10.63 8.14 24.30
CA CYS A 216 11.19 7.03 25.09
C CYS A 216 12.51 7.38 25.81
N GLY A 217 13.23 8.39 25.34
CA GLY A 217 14.49 8.86 25.94
C GLY A 217 14.34 9.86 27.09
N GLN A 218 13.11 10.29 27.43
CA GLN A 218 12.88 11.19 28.56
C GLN A 218 12.67 10.37 29.85
N PRO A 219 13.51 10.53 30.89
CA PRO A 219 13.25 9.90 32.18
C PRO A 219 11.92 10.44 32.71
N ALA A 220 11.05 9.53 33.18
CA ALA A 220 9.82 9.90 33.86
C ALA A 220 10.18 10.90 34.97
N LYS A 221 9.65 12.12 34.89
CA LYS A 221 9.74 13.07 35.99
C LYS A 221 8.96 12.47 37.15
N GLY A 222 9.68 11.88 38.09
CA GLY A 222 9.20 11.54 39.43
C GLY A 222 9.00 12.77 40.28
#